data_AF-A0A5B2Z1N2-F1
#
_entry.id   AF-A0A5B2Z1N2-F1
#
_cell.length_a   1.000
_cell.length_b   1.000
_cell.length_c   1.000
_cell.angle_alpha   90.00
_cell.angle_beta   90.00
_cell.angle_gamma   90.00
#
_symmetry.space_group_name_H-M   'P 1'
#
loop_
_entity.id
_entity.type
_entity.pdbx_description
1 polymer ?
#
loop_
_entity_poly.entity_id
_entity_poly.type
_entity_poly.pdbx_seq_one_letter_code
_entity_poly.pdbx_strand_id
1 'polypeptide(L)'
;MSVSLDKSRMKDGIYTVNWLALSKEDGHVTKGSYVFTVQTANANTNTQTINATNHPTLKQFSFIKDNANLTLSISPFKTGHNTFNFAINDMSGNPITNIKNVYLTLNNPGKSIGPISETMEKISDGKFGLDGDFLSQNGEWNIKIMLQRIGQYDINQEVKMEIK
;
A
#
# COMPACT_ATOMS: atom_id res chain seq x y z
N MET A 1 9.01 -23.39 -8.86
CA MET A 1 10.28 -22.96 -8.22
C MET A 1 9.93 -22.25 -6.93
N SER A 2 10.60 -22.55 -5.83
CA SER A 2 10.39 -21.90 -4.53
C SER A 2 11.72 -21.39 -3.99
N VAL A 3 11.70 -20.26 -3.31
CA VAL A 3 12.84 -19.74 -2.54
C VAL A 3 12.50 -19.90 -1.07
N SER A 4 13.47 -20.28 -0.26
CA SER A 4 13.31 -20.42 1.19
C SER A 4 14.39 -19.64 1.91
N LEU A 5 14.03 -19.04 3.04
CA LEU A 5 14.94 -18.29 3.89
C LEU A 5 15.21 -19.09 5.16
N ASP A 6 16.47 -19.08 5.59
CA ASP A 6 16.86 -19.65 6.87
C ASP A 6 16.43 -18.72 8.01
N LYS A 7 15.37 -19.11 8.73
CA LYS A 7 14.80 -18.34 9.84
C LYS A 7 15.82 -18.07 10.95
N SER A 8 16.81 -18.93 11.16
CA SER A 8 17.81 -18.76 12.22
C SER A 8 18.75 -17.57 11.98
N ARG A 9 18.82 -17.10 10.73
CA ARG A 9 19.67 -15.99 10.30
C ARG A 9 18.89 -14.68 10.13
N MET A 10 17.58 -14.72 10.31
CA MET A 10 16.69 -13.57 10.18
C MET A 10 16.56 -12.88 11.54
N LYS A 11 16.73 -11.56 11.56
CA LYS A 11 16.40 -10.73 12.73
C LYS A 11 14.96 -10.27 12.63
N ASP A 12 14.38 -9.86 13.75
CA ASP A 12 13.09 -9.17 13.73
C ASP A 12 13.17 -7.90 12.89
N GLY A 13 12.17 -7.67 12.03
CA GLY A 13 12.13 -6.53 11.12
C GLY A 13 11.26 -6.75 9.89
N ILE A 14 11.17 -5.69 9.08
CA ILE A 14 10.43 -5.66 7.82
C ILE A 14 11.41 -5.90 6.68
N TYR A 15 11.09 -6.85 5.81
CA TYR A 15 11.93 -7.29 4.71
C TYR A 15 11.20 -7.07 3.39
N THR A 16 11.97 -6.76 2.35
CA THR A 16 11.46 -6.63 0.97
C THR A 16 12.22 -7.58 0.07
N VAL A 17 11.48 -8.42 -0.64
CA VAL A 17 11.99 -9.33 -1.68
C VAL A 17 11.74 -8.69 -3.02
N ASN A 18 12.80 -8.40 -3.77
CA ASN A 18 12.70 -8.03 -5.17
C ASN A 18 12.86 -9.28 -6.04
N TRP A 19 11.96 -9.49 -7.00
CA TRP A 19 12.01 -10.63 -7.91
C TRP A 19 11.92 -10.19 -9.38
N LEU A 20 12.53 -10.98 -10.25
CA LEU A 20 12.50 -10.81 -11.70
C LEU A 20 12.40 -12.21 -12.33
N ALA A 21 11.44 -12.38 -13.24
CA ALA A 21 11.27 -13.58 -14.05
C ALA A 21 11.38 -13.21 -15.53
N LEU A 22 12.25 -13.93 -16.25
CA LEU A 22 12.43 -13.84 -17.68
C LEU A 22 11.87 -15.10 -18.32
N SER A 23 10.89 -14.95 -19.20
CA SER A 23 10.35 -16.05 -19.99
C SER A 23 11.40 -16.57 -20.97
N LYS A 24 11.60 -17.89 -20.98
CA LYS A 24 12.51 -18.55 -21.92
C LYS A 24 11.91 -18.66 -23.33
N GLU A 25 10.59 -18.58 -23.45
CA GLU A 25 9.87 -18.81 -24.71
C GLU A 25 9.83 -17.57 -25.59
N ASP A 26 9.46 -16.42 -25.00
CA ASP A 26 9.24 -15.16 -25.72
C ASP A 26 10.14 -14.01 -25.25
N GLY A 27 10.95 -14.23 -24.20
CA GLY A 27 11.82 -13.19 -23.64
C GLY A 27 11.09 -12.12 -22.82
N HIS A 28 9.79 -12.28 -22.54
CA HIS A 28 9.04 -11.32 -21.73
C HIS A 28 9.56 -11.29 -20.29
N VAL A 29 9.72 -10.09 -19.72
CA VAL A 29 10.20 -9.89 -18.35
C VAL A 29 9.04 -9.46 -17.45
N THR A 30 8.86 -10.14 -16.33
CA THR A 30 8.02 -9.70 -15.22
C THR A 30 8.87 -9.46 -13.98
N LYS A 31 8.49 -8.48 -13.16
CA LYS A 31 9.21 -8.15 -11.93
C LYS A 31 8.26 -7.58 -10.90
N GLY A 32 8.67 -7.62 -9.64
CA GLY A 32 7.91 -7.04 -8.55
C GLY A 32 8.67 -7.06 -7.24
N SER A 33 8.00 -6.54 -6.22
CA SER A 33 8.46 -6.61 -4.84
C SER A 33 7.37 -7.17 -3.94
N TYR A 34 7.79 -7.94 -2.95
CA TYR A 34 6.92 -8.46 -1.90
C TYR A 34 7.49 -8.07 -0.53
N VAL A 35 6.62 -7.65 0.39
CA VAL A 35 7.01 -7.22 1.73
C VAL A 35 6.49 -8.21 2.76
N PHE A 36 7.33 -8.58 3.72
CA PHE A 36 6.95 -9.44 4.84
C PHE A 36 7.69 -9.03 6.10
N THR A 37 7.12 -9.43 7.24
CA THR A 37 7.66 -9.06 8.56
C THR A 37 8.03 -10.32 9.32
N VAL A 38 9.23 -10.30 9.89
CA VAL A 38 9.71 -11.31 10.82
C VAL A 38 9.60 -10.72 12.21
N GLN A 39 8.88 -11.40 13.08
CA GLN A 39 8.81 -11.04 14.49
C GLN A 39 8.92 -12.32 15.32
N THR A 40 9.80 -12.30 16.32
CA THR A 40 9.88 -13.37 17.30
C THR A 40 8.67 -13.25 18.21
N ALA A 41 7.90 -14.34 18.33
CA ALA A 41 6.72 -14.36 19.18
C ALA A 41 7.12 -14.25 20.65
N ASN A 42 7.13 -13.02 21.18
CA ASN A 42 7.18 -12.80 22.62
C ASN A 42 5.75 -12.88 23.15
N ALA A 43 5.39 -14.03 23.71
CA ALA A 43 4.20 -14.14 24.55
C ALA A 43 4.41 -13.23 25.76
N ASN A 44 3.86 -12.01 25.70
CA ASN A 44 3.55 -11.06 26.78
C ASN A 44 3.12 -9.71 26.15
N THR A 45 1.90 -9.63 25.61
CA THR A 45 1.28 -8.33 25.30
C THR A 45 0.18 -8.03 26.32
N ASN A 46 0.60 -7.83 27.57
CA ASN A 46 -0.22 -7.03 28.48
C ASN A 46 -0.23 -5.59 27.95
N THR A 47 -1.45 -5.12 27.73
CA THR A 47 -1.81 -3.78 27.28
C THR A 47 -1.27 -2.68 28.18
N GLN A 48 -0.91 -1.57 27.53
CA GLN A 48 -0.71 -0.21 28.05
C GLN A 48 0.56 0.09 28.86
N THR A 49 1.48 0.81 28.22
CA THR A 49 2.17 1.93 28.86
C THR A 49 1.84 3.19 28.07
N ILE A 50 0.88 3.93 28.60
CA ILE A 50 0.56 5.31 28.30
C ILE A 50 1.78 6.18 28.65
N ASN A 51 2.33 6.89 27.66
CA ASN A 51 2.91 8.25 27.74
C ASN A 51 3.85 8.53 26.55
N ALA A 52 3.25 8.80 25.40
CA ALA A 52 3.78 9.78 24.44
C ALA A 52 2.57 10.35 23.71
N THR A 53 2.45 11.67 23.64
CA THR A 53 1.48 12.40 22.82
C THR A 53 1.84 12.24 21.34
N ASN A 54 1.94 11.01 20.85
CA ASN A 54 2.11 10.70 19.44
C ASN A 54 0.71 10.58 18.86
N HIS A 55 0.08 11.71 18.53
CA HIS A 55 -1.05 11.68 17.62
C HIS A 55 -0.54 11.00 16.33
N PRO A 56 -1.04 9.80 15.95
CA PRO A 56 -0.57 9.15 14.74
C PRO A 56 -0.67 10.12 13.58
N THR A 57 0.46 10.39 12.94
CA THR A 57 0.54 11.38 11.86
C THR A 57 -0.31 10.91 10.69
N LEU A 58 -1.38 11.64 10.40
CA LEU A 58 -2.23 11.38 9.24
C LEU A 58 -1.70 12.20 8.06
N LYS A 59 -1.42 11.54 6.93
CA LYS A 59 -1.18 12.22 5.67
C LYS A 59 -2.35 11.93 4.73
N GLN A 60 -2.92 13.00 4.17
CA GLN A 60 -4.03 12.91 3.22
C GLN A 60 -3.63 13.53 1.87
N PHE A 61 -4.09 12.89 0.79
CA PHE A 61 -3.96 13.35 -0.58
C PHE A 61 -5.35 13.33 -1.23
N SER A 62 -5.80 14.48 -1.74
CA SER A 62 -7.11 14.63 -2.37
C SER A 62 -6.95 15.06 -3.83
N PHE A 63 -7.74 14.45 -4.72
CA PHE A 63 -7.72 14.68 -6.16
C PHE A 63 -9.14 14.72 -6.70
N ILE A 64 -9.35 15.48 -7.77
CA ILE A 64 -10.61 15.46 -8.54
C ILE A 64 -10.30 14.87 -9.90
N LYS A 65 -11.02 13.81 -10.29
CA LYS A 65 -10.87 13.16 -11.59
C LYS A 65 -12.19 12.55 -12.03
N ASP A 66 -12.60 12.77 -13.28
CA ASP A 66 -13.86 12.27 -13.84
C ASP A 66 -15.09 12.55 -12.94
N ASN A 67 -15.20 13.78 -12.42
CA ASN A 67 -16.26 14.20 -11.49
C ASN A 67 -16.32 13.38 -10.18
N ALA A 68 -15.22 12.73 -9.81
CA ALA A 68 -15.04 12.04 -8.55
C ALA A 68 -13.99 12.73 -7.67
N ASN A 69 -14.33 12.92 -6.40
CA ASN A 69 -13.43 13.30 -5.32
C ASN A 69 -12.75 12.05 -4.77
N LEU A 70 -11.44 11.93 -4.99
CA LEU A 70 -10.62 10.81 -4.54
C LEU A 70 -9.80 11.27 -3.34
N THR A 71 -9.80 10.51 -2.25
CA THR A 71 -9.02 10.83 -1.06
C THR A 71 -8.25 9.60 -0.58
N LEU A 72 -6.93 9.65 -0.63
CA LEU A 72 -6.05 8.66 -0.01
C LEU A 72 -5.54 9.22 1.33
N SER A 73 -5.72 8.45 2.39
CA SER A 73 -5.25 8.76 3.74
C SER A 73 -4.35 7.64 4.25
N ILE A 74 -3.18 7.99 4.76
CA ILE A 74 -2.17 7.05 5.26
C ILE A 74 -1.86 7.42 6.70
N SER A 75 -1.91 6.45 7.60
CA SER A 75 -1.60 6.62 9.02
C SER A 75 -0.77 5.44 9.54
N PRO A 76 0.30 5.66 10.32
CA PRO A 76 0.81 6.94 10.80
C PRO A 76 1.79 7.63 9.81
N PHE A 77 1.78 7.28 8.52
CA PHE A 77 2.65 7.88 7.49
C PHE A 77 4.14 7.83 7.85
N LYS A 78 4.64 6.63 8.17
CA LYS A 78 6.04 6.38 8.55
C LYS A 78 6.60 5.17 7.81
N THR A 79 7.91 4.93 7.90
CA THR A 79 8.47 3.64 7.49
C THR A 79 7.90 2.49 8.33
N GLY A 80 7.45 1.45 7.67
CA GLY A 80 6.89 0.23 8.23
C GLY A 80 5.37 0.17 8.19
N HIS A 81 4.76 -0.24 9.30
CA HIS A 81 3.32 -0.49 9.37
C HIS A 81 2.50 0.79 9.21
N ASN A 82 1.59 0.76 8.23
CA ASN A 82 0.62 1.82 7.98
C ASN A 82 -0.72 1.23 7.55
N THR A 83 -1.78 1.94 7.92
CA THR A 83 -3.13 1.75 7.39
C THR A 83 -3.38 2.77 6.29
N PHE A 84 -3.82 2.28 5.13
CA PHE A 84 -4.19 3.05 3.94
C PHE A 84 -5.71 3.03 3.83
N ASN A 85 -6.32 4.20 3.82
CA ASN A 85 -7.75 4.38 3.61
C ASN A 85 -7.95 5.16 2.32
N PHE A 86 -8.83 4.67 1.46
CA PHE A 86 -9.20 5.35 0.24
C PHE A 86 -10.70 5.62 0.22
N ALA A 87 -11.08 6.87 -0.01
CA ALA A 87 -12.45 7.30 -0.16
C ALA A 87 -12.70 7.87 -1.56
N ILE A 88 -13.85 7.54 -2.14
CA ILE A 88 -14.32 8.08 -3.41
C ILE A 88 -15.77 8.53 -3.30
N ASN A 89 -15.99 9.82 -3.56
CA ASN A 89 -17.31 10.43 -3.59
C ASN A 89 -17.53 11.17 -4.92
N ASP A 90 -18.78 11.40 -5.30
CA ASP A 90 -19.14 12.32 -6.37
C ASP A 90 -18.89 13.79 -5.95
N MET A 91 -19.18 14.73 -6.84
CA MET A 91 -19.05 16.17 -6.55
C MET A 91 -20.07 16.69 -5.53
N SER A 92 -21.13 15.93 -5.24
CA SER A 92 -22.15 16.24 -4.23
C SER A 92 -21.81 15.64 -2.85
N GLY A 93 -20.74 14.84 -2.75
CA GLY A 93 -20.28 14.20 -1.53
C GLY A 93 -20.86 12.80 -1.28
N ASN A 94 -21.66 12.25 -2.20
CA ASN A 94 -22.19 10.89 -2.07
C ASN A 94 -21.14 9.84 -2.48
N PRO A 95 -21.10 8.67 -1.83
CA PRO A 95 -20.17 7.62 -2.21
C PRO A 95 -20.45 7.10 -3.62
N ILE A 96 -19.40 6.94 -4.43
CA ILE A 96 -19.51 6.27 -5.73
C ILE A 96 -19.53 4.76 -5.48
N THR A 97 -20.60 4.09 -5.93
CA THR A 97 -20.90 2.70 -5.57
C THR A 97 -20.55 1.68 -6.66
N ASN A 98 -20.37 2.12 -7.90
CA ASN A 98 -20.06 1.25 -9.05
C ASN A 98 -18.56 0.89 -9.15
N ILE A 99 -17.88 0.70 -8.02
CA ILE A 99 -16.46 0.32 -7.97
C ILE A 99 -16.35 -1.19 -7.75
N LYS A 100 -15.70 -1.88 -8.69
CA LYS A 100 -15.44 -3.32 -8.62
C LYS A 100 -14.22 -3.64 -7.75
N ASN A 101 -13.10 -2.97 -8.02
CA ASN A 101 -11.83 -3.16 -7.31
C ASN A 101 -11.09 -1.82 -7.19
N VAL A 102 -10.30 -1.68 -6.13
CA VAL A 102 -9.31 -0.59 -5.98
C VAL A 102 -7.95 -1.22 -5.81
N TYR A 103 -7.03 -0.91 -6.72
CA TYR A 103 -5.66 -1.42 -6.69
C TYR A 103 -4.70 -0.32 -6.25
N LEU A 104 -3.80 -0.66 -5.35
CA LEU A 104 -2.71 0.18 -4.89
C LEU A 104 -1.39 -0.40 -5.40
N THR A 105 -0.64 0.37 -6.19
CA THR A 105 0.70 -0.01 -6.65
C THR A 105 1.73 0.94 -6.09
N LEU A 106 2.71 0.44 -5.33
CA LEU A 106 3.75 1.22 -4.68
C LEU A 106 5.13 0.95 -5.32
N ASN A 107 5.90 2.00 -5.52
CA ASN A 107 7.29 1.93 -5.99
C ASN A 107 8.17 2.89 -5.20
N ASN A 108 9.37 2.48 -4.83
CA ASN A 108 10.46 3.34 -4.36
C ASN A 108 11.68 3.09 -5.25
N PRO A 109 11.81 3.84 -6.37
CA PRO A 109 12.88 3.67 -7.33
C PRO A 109 14.27 3.87 -6.72
N GLY A 110 14.40 4.81 -5.77
CA GLY A 110 15.66 5.09 -5.07
C GLY A 110 16.17 3.90 -4.23
N LYS A 111 15.29 2.98 -3.85
CA LYS A 111 15.62 1.73 -3.14
C LYS A 111 15.50 0.48 -4.03
N SER A 112 15.24 0.64 -5.33
CA SER A 112 14.94 -0.46 -6.26
C SER A 112 13.76 -1.33 -5.80
N ILE A 113 12.76 -0.75 -5.14
CA ILE A 113 11.56 -1.45 -4.69
C ILE A 113 10.42 -1.13 -5.63
N GLY A 114 9.69 -2.16 -6.04
CA GLY A 114 8.45 -2.07 -6.77
C GLY A 114 8.44 -2.83 -8.10
N PRO A 115 7.25 -3.05 -8.67
CA PRO A 115 5.96 -2.72 -8.07
C PRO A 115 5.58 -3.67 -6.94
N ILE A 116 5.11 -3.11 -5.81
CA ILE A 116 4.27 -3.83 -4.84
C ILE A 116 2.83 -3.55 -5.26
N SER A 117 2.01 -4.57 -5.53
CA SER A 117 0.65 -4.39 -6.03
C SER A 117 -0.35 -5.13 -5.15
N GLU A 118 -1.23 -4.38 -4.51
CA GLU A 118 -2.23 -4.89 -3.57
C GLU A 118 -3.64 -4.46 -3.99
N THR A 119 -4.63 -5.25 -3.63
CA THR A 119 -6.05 -4.87 -3.76
C THR A 119 -6.56 -4.38 -2.41
N MET A 120 -7.15 -3.20 -2.37
CA MET A 120 -7.81 -2.70 -1.17
C MET A 120 -9.13 -3.40 -0.93
N GLU A 121 -9.43 -3.70 0.32
CA GLU A 121 -10.69 -4.29 0.75
C GLU A 121 -11.79 -3.23 0.81
N LYS A 122 -12.99 -3.56 0.33
CA LYS A 122 -14.15 -2.68 0.46
C LYS A 122 -14.63 -2.69 1.92
N ILE A 123 -14.57 -1.55 2.59
CA ILE A 123 -15.11 -1.36 3.95
C ILE A 123 -16.60 -1.04 3.88
N SER A 124 -16.95 -0.09 3.01
CA SER A 124 -18.33 0.32 2.73
C SER A 124 -18.42 0.93 1.33
N ASP A 125 -19.60 1.38 0.93
CA ASP A 125 -19.73 2.16 -0.31
C ASP A 125 -18.82 3.38 -0.29
N GLY A 126 -18.07 3.55 -1.39
CA GLY A 126 -17.09 4.62 -1.55
C GLY A 126 -15.88 4.55 -0.61
N LYS A 127 -15.69 3.52 0.23
CA LYS A 127 -14.58 3.43 1.19
C LYS A 127 -13.85 2.09 1.14
N PHE A 128 -12.54 2.16 1.05
CA PHE A 128 -11.65 1.01 0.91
C PHE A 128 -10.47 1.11 1.89
N GLY A 129 -9.99 -0.03 2.35
CA GLY A 129 -8.91 -0.14 3.33
C GLY A 129 -7.85 -1.14 2.91
N LEU A 130 -6.62 -0.87 3.31
CA LEU A 130 -5.51 -1.82 3.23
C LEU A 130 -4.58 -1.55 4.40
N ASP A 131 -4.09 -2.61 5.02
CA ASP A 131 -3.21 -2.52 6.18
C ASP A 131 -1.94 -3.33 5.91
N GLY A 132 -0.77 -2.78 6.26
CA GLY A 132 0.47 -3.50 6.10
C GLY A 132 1.74 -2.67 6.09
N ASP A 133 2.85 -3.37 5.87
CA ASP A 133 4.22 -2.87 6.05
C ASP A 133 4.84 -2.36 4.73
N PHE A 134 4.02 -2.04 3.73
CA PHE A 134 4.45 -1.80 2.35
C PHE A 134 5.45 -0.66 2.19
N LEU A 135 5.39 0.37 3.04
CA LEU A 135 6.36 1.47 3.10
C LEU A 135 7.60 1.02 3.88
N SER A 136 8.24 -0.05 3.42
CA SER A 136 9.28 -0.79 4.14
C SER A 136 10.60 -0.03 4.32
N GLN A 137 10.79 1.06 3.56
CA GLN A 137 12.00 1.88 3.55
C GLN A 137 11.66 3.37 3.43
N ASN A 138 12.57 4.23 3.87
CA ASN A 138 12.49 5.67 3.66
C ASN A 138 12.82 6.08 2.20
N GLY A 139 12.55 7.34 1.87
CA GLY A 139 12.78 7.96 0.57
C GLY A 139 11.49 8.23 -0.22
N GLU A 140 11.66 8.49 -1.52
CA GLU A 140 10.59 8.84 -2.43
C GLU A 140 9.77 7.60 -2.84
N TRP A 141 8.47 7.67 -2.59
CA TRP A 141 7.49 6.67 -3.00
C TRP A 141 6.55 7.24 -4.07
N ASN A 142 6.37 6.49 -5.16
CA ASN A 142 5.33 6.70 -6.15
C ASN A 142 4.22 5.68 -5.89
N ILE A 143 3.03 6.17 -5.55
CA ILE A 143 1.84 5.34 -5.32
C ILE A 143 0.84 5.60 -6.46
N LYS A 144 0.48 4.55 -7.18
CA LYS A 144 -0.59 4.57 -8.18
C LYS A 144 -1.83 3.89 -7.59
N ILE A 145 -2.97 4.56 -7.74
CA ILE A 145 -4.29 4.08 -7.36
C ILE A 145 -5.06 3.85 -8.67
N MET A 146 -5.56 2.64 -8.89
CA MET A 146 -6.40 2.29 -10.03
C MET A 146 -7.76 1.82 -9.54
N LEU A 147 -8.81 2.50 -9.99
CA LEU A 147 -10.19 2.17 -9.66
C LEU A 147 -10.81 1.48 -10.86
N GLN A 148 -11.18 0.22 -10.68
CA GLN A 148 -11.92 -0.52 -11.68
C GLN A 148 -13.42 -0.21 -11.55
N ARG A 149 -14.01 0.50 -12.52
CA ARG A 149 -15.42 0.88 -12.47
C ARG A 149 -16.30 -0.09 -13.27
N ILE A 150 -17.51 -0.34 -12.79
CA ILE A 150 -18.52 -1.14 -13.52
C ILE A 150 -19.27 -0.22 -14.47
N GLY A 151 -19.28 -0.57 -15.76
CA GLY A 151 -20.01 0.16 -16.80
C GLY A 151 -19.43 1.54 -17.14
N GLN A 152 -18.21 1.85 -16.70
CA GLN A 152 -17.49 3.12 -16.92
C GLN A 152 -15.99 2.84 -17.09
N TYR A 153 -15.23 3.78 -17.64
CA TYR A 153 -13.77 3.66 -17.78
C TYR A 153 -13.06 3.63 -16.41
N ASP A 154 -11.91 2.99 -16.30
CA ASP A 154 -11.16 2.98 -15.04
C ASP A 154 -10.53 4.36 -14.74
N ILE A 155 -10.42 4.69 -13.45
CA ILE A 155 -9.70 5.91 -13.01
C ILE A 155 -8.31 5.52 -12.54
N ASN A 156 -7.29 6.21 -13.05
CA ASN A 156 -5.91 6.08 -12.61
C ASN A 156 -5.43 7.38 -11.97
N GLN A 157 -4.90 7.32 -10.77
CA GLN A 157 -4.30 8.46 -10.07
C GLN A 157 -2.93 8.09 -9.52
N GLU A 158 -1.94 8.96 -9.68
CA GLU A 158 -0.60 8.78 -9.12
C GLU A 158 -0.30 9.88 -8.11
N VAL A 159 0.40 9.53 -7.04
CA VAL A 159 0.87 10.44 -6.01
C VAL A 159 2.33 10.14 -5.69
N LYS A 160 3.13 11.21 -5.57
CA LYS A 160 4.51 11.14 -5.09
C LYS A 160 4.57 11.64 -3.65
N MET A 161 5.34 10.95 -2.83
CA MET A 161 5.47 11.28 -1.42
C MET A 161 6.84 10.88 -0.88
N GLU A 162 7.35 11.65 0.08
CA GLU A 162 8.59 11.36 0.79
C GLU A 162 8.27 10.76 2.15
N ILE A 163 8.83 9.59 2.46
CA ILE A 163 8.80 8.99 3.80
C ILE A 163 10.17 9.20 4.44
N LYS A 164 10.18 9.75 5.66
CA LYS A 164 11.39 9.99 6.44
C LYS A 164 11.75 8.81 7.31
#